data_AF-A0A6I2G863-F1
#
_entry.id   AF-A0A6I2G863-F1
#
_cell.length_a   1.000
_cell.length_b   1.000
_cell.length_c   1.000
_cell.angle_alpha   90.00
_cell.angle_beta   90.00
_cell.angle_gamma   90.00
#
_symmetry.space_group_name_H-M   'P 1'
#
loop_
_entity.id
_entity.type
_entity.pdbx_description
1 polymer ?
#
loop_
_entity_poly.entity_id
_entity_poly.type
_entity_poly.pdbx_seq_one_letter_code
_entity_poly.pdbx_strand_id
1 'polypeptide(L)'
;MSQDNSTTELPDVGFTLAGPSPAPEPTQRPKDLTGRIADELAALLSNGRRLDAAFALTVSDEAAQVVVSDGQQALLVRPPAAILPMLRELRHQSAESDDGPWWRVLISLTHAADARFEYDFGSEPFPGDHLFPRQAYLADMGTYPRKRLPVWLAAYVGHEERQTRPPGIATVQASTDNASGTAPTPIGAALPPFPMMWARWGVISAAFVAANSPWGPRISAALGWFESSTRDGSTLHRLPNGRAILSGGVWDAPELDAAYNDGEQLPQLYRGAPDWVADPVLNPRAANGLLSFCYWWDGSAWYCGESPSVEQVGAAIPGIWSSDTAVDIVADSTEGRSGAWAAALVAAAETGTVTRTLLTRAFVGEGVDLDNAYYQLILAGVVN
;
A
#
# COMPACT_ATOMS: atom_id res chain seq x y z
N MET A 1 -34.19 55.89 68.49
CA MET A 1 -33.55 56.09 69.81
C MET A 1 -32.43 55.08 69.88
N SER A 2 -31.21 55.54 69.59
CA SER A 2 -30.15 55.76 70.61
C SER A 2 -29.68 54.42 71.16
N GLN A 3 -28.55 53.93 70.64
CA GLN A 3 -27.24 53.98 71.31
C GLN A 3 -27.22 53.05 72.53
N ASP A 4 -26.38 52.02 72.53
CA ASP A 4 -25.07 52.21 73.12
C ASP A 4 -24.05 51.15 72.71
N ASN A 5 -22.80 51.59 72.80
CA ASN A 5 -21.56 51.05 72.28
C ASN A 5 -20.81 50.28 73.38
N SER A 6 -20.04 49.23 73.04
CA SER A 6 -18.90 48.75 73.82
C SER A 6 -18.03 47.76 73.01
N THR A 7 -17.15 48.32 72.18
CA THR A 7 -15.66 48.22 72.21
C THR A 7 -15.04 47.10 73.09
N THR A 8 -13.97 46.36 72.79
CA THR A 8 -12.67 46.55 72.08
C THR A 8 -12.01 45.14 72.06
N GLU A 9 -11.24 44.63 71.09
CA GLU A 9 -9.86 44.95 70.67
C GLU A 9 -9.49 44.07 69.46
N LEU A 10 -8.78 44.63 68.48
CA LEU A 10 -7.54 44.07 67.89
C LEU A 10 -6.89 45.15 66.99
N PRO A 11 -5.55 45.24 66.94
CA PRO A 11 -4.84 46.42 66.47
C PRO A 11 -4.55 46.46 64.97
N ASP A 12 -4.30 47.69 64.55
CA ASP A 12 -3.92 48.25 63.25
C ASP A 12 -2.56 47.73 62.72
N VAL A 13 -2.48 47.42 61.41
CA VAL A 13 -1.26 47.56 60.61
C VAL A 13 -1.62 47.77 59.14
N GLY A 14 -1.18 48.92 58.62
CA GLY A 14 -1.53 49.47 57.33
C GLY A 14 -1.08 48.65 56.11
N PHE A 15 -1.97 48.62 55.11
CA PHE A 15 -1.65 48.22 53.75
C PHE A 15 -0.86 49.32 53.04
N THR A 16 0.36 48.99 52.59
CA THR A 16 1.12 49.79 51.62
C THR A 16 1.14 49.04 50.30
N LEU A 17 0.64 49.67 49.23
CA LEU A 17 0.69 49.17 47.86
C LEU A 17 2.15 49.16 47.36
N ALA A 18 2.74 47.97 47.19
CA ALA A 18 3.98 47.77 46.45
C ALA A 18 3.66 47.58 44.96
N GLY A 19 4.39 48.32 44.11
CA GLY A 19 4.20 48.40 42.66
C GLY A 19 4.48 47.09 41.88
N PRO A 20 4.31 47.13 40.55
CA PRO A 20 4.39 45.94 39.71
C PRO A 20 5.76 45.27 39.84
N SER A 21 5.73 43.98 40.16
CA SER A 21 6.88 43.08 40.14
C SER A 21 7.52 43.12 38.74
N PRO A 22 8.86 43.20 38.61
CA PRO A 22 9.49 43.12 37.31
C PRO A 22 9.14 41.79 36.65
N ALA A 23 8.77 41.85 35.37
CA ALA A 23 8.55 40.66 34.56
C ALA A 23 9.80 39.77 34.63
N PRO A 24 9.65 38.44 34.78
CA PRO A 24 10.80 37.55 34.71
C PRO A 24 11.48 37.75 33.36
N GLU A 25 12.80 37.98 33.39
CA GLU A 25 13.64 37.95 32.20
C GLU A 25 13.36 36.64 31.43
N PRO A 26 13.34 36.67 30.07
CA PRO A 26 13.11 35.48 29.29
C PRO A 26 14.29 34.53 29.51
N THR A 27 14.11 33.58 30.43
CA THR A 27 14.95 32.40 30.54
C THR A 27 14.93 31.72 29.18
N GLN A 28 16.08 31.70 28.50
CA GLN A 28 16.29 30.93 27.28
C GLN A 28 15.88 29.47 27.56
N ARG A 29 14.66 29.13 27.12
CA ARG A 29 14.16 27.77 27.11
C ARG A 29 15.17 26.96 26.27
N PRO A 30 15.76 25.88 26.78
CA PRO A 30 16.63 25.03 25.96
C PRO A 30 15.87 24.67 24.69
N LYS A 31 16.44 24.95 23.51
CA LYS A 31 15.79 24.61 22.24
C LYS A 31 15.48 23.11 22.26
N ASP A 32 14.19 22.78 22.10
CA ASP A 32 13.73 21.42 21.86
C ASP A 32 14.57 20.77 20.75
N LEU A 33 14.81 19.47 20.85
CA LEU A 33 15.73 18.73 19.98
C LEU A 33 15.37 18.90 18.50
N THR A 34 14.07 18.93 18.20
CA THR A 34 13.51 19.23 16.88
C THR A 34 13.95 20.60 16.36
N GLY A 35 13.93 21.64 17.19
CA GLY A 35 14.38 22.98 16.86
C GLY A 35 15.88 23.05 16.54
N ARG A 36 16.70 22.32 17.29
CA ARG A 36 18.15 22.21 17.01
C ARG A 36 18.44 21.51 15.69
N ILE A 37 17.70 20.44 15.37
CA ILE A 37 17.78 19.73 14.09
C ILE A 37 17.36 20.67 12.94
N ALA A 38 16.28 21.44 13.13
CA ALA A 38 15.81 22.40 12.16
C ALA A 38 16.84 23.52 11.89
N ASP A 39 17.49 24.04 12.93
CA ASP A 39 18.55 25.06 12.80
C ASP A 39 19.74 24.53 11.98
N GLU A 40 20.21 23.31 12.27
CA GLU A 40 21.34 22.69 11.57
C GLU A 40 21.01 22.39 10.09
N LEU A 41 19.79 21.93 9.80
CA LEU A 41 19.34 21.73 8.42
C LEU A 41 19.14 23.06 7.68
N ALA A 42 18.62 24.10 8.35
CA ALA A 42 18.45 25.42 7.77
C ALA A 42 19.79 26.09 7.41
N ALA A 43 20.90 25.71 8.05
CA ALA A 43 22.24 26.17 7.66
C ALA A 43 22.67 25.69 6.26
N LEU A 44 22.02 24.66 5.70
CA LEU A 44 22.23 24.22 4.32
C LEU A 44 21.46 25.08 3.30
N LEU A 45 20.49 25.89 3.75
CA LEU A 45 19.65 26.69 2.86
C LEU A 45 20.28 28.05 2.55
N SER A 46 20.19 28.42 1.27
CA SER A 46 20.31 29.80 0.84
C SER A 46 18.92 30.41 0.60
N ASN A 47 18.84 31.73 0.54
CA ASN A 47 17.58 32.46 0.39
C ASN A 47 16.74 31.96 -0.80
N GLY A 48 15.44 31.76 -0.57
CA GLY A 48 14.47 31.36 -1.60
C GLY A 48 14.47 29.88 -1.96
N ARG A 49 15.15 29.03 -1.18
CA ARG A 49 15.21 27.58 -1.40
C ARG A 49 14.41 26.80 -0.36
N ARG A 50 13.94 25.62 -0.74
CA ARG A 50 13.29 24.63 0.12
C ARG A 50 14.22 23.44 0.32
N LEU A 51 14.25 22.91 1.54
CA LEU A 51 14.91 21.65 1.88
C LEU A 51 13.85 20.60 2.21
N ASP A 52 14.00 19.44 1.59
CA ASP A 52 13.26 18.23 1.92
C ASP A 52 14.28 17.14 2.27
N ALA A 53 14.18 16.60 3.47
CA ALA A 53 15.07 15.58 3.98
C ALA A 53 14.28 14.35 4.43
N ALA A 54 14.87 13.18 4.22
CA ALA A 54 14.36 11.92 4.70
C ALA A 54 15.51 11.18 5.39
N PHE A 55 15.27 10.74 6.61
CA PHE A 55 16.22 9.95 7.38
C PHE A 55 15.53 8.67 7.84
N ALA A 56 16.07 7.51 7.47
CA ALA A 56 15.64 6.21 7.96
C ALA A 56 16.68 5.68 8.95
N LEU A 57 16.23 5.14 10.07
CA LEU A 57 17.11 4.65 11.13
C LEU A 57 16.58 3.36 11.75
N THR A 58 17.50 2.42 11.98
CA THR A 58 17.38 1.34 12.96
C THR A 58 18.47 1.52 14.03
N VAL A 59 18.61 0.56 14.94
CA VAL A 59 19.76 0.51 15.86
C VAL A 59 21.11 0.27 15.17
N SER A 60 21.12 -0.33 13.98
CA SER A 60 22.35 -0.76 13.29
C SER A 60 22.62 -0.02 11.98
N ASP A 61 21.57 0.49 11.34
CA ASP A 61 21.63 1.01 9.97
C ASP A 61 20.98 2.41 9.90
N GLU A 62 21.50 3.22 8.99
CA GLU A 62 20.99 4.56 8.73
C GLU A 62 21.06 4.88 7.24
N ALA A 63 20.06 5.62 6.76
CA ALA A 63 20.02 6.18 5.43
C ALA A 63 19.55 7.63 5.51
N ALA A 64 20.15 8.49 4.69
CA ALA A 64 19.85 9.90 4.68
C ALA A 64 19.81 10.43 3.25
N GLN A 65 18.73 11.12 2.92
CA GLN A 65 18.59 11.86 1.69
C GLN A 65 18.20 13.30 2.04
N VAL A 66 18.99 14.27 1.61
CA VAL A 66 18.68 15.70 1.80
C VAL A 66 18.72 16.37 0.45
N VAL A 67 17.60 16.94 0.04
CA VAL A 67 17.44 17.62 -1.23
C VAL A 67 17.17 19.10 -0.97
N VAL A 68 17.94 19.96 -1.61
CA VAL A 68 17.68 21.40 -1.64
C VAL A 68 17.21 21.79 -3.04
N SER A 69 16.10 22.51 -3.12
CA SER A 69 15.51 22.93 -4.39
C SER A 69 15.09 24.40 -4.41
N ASP A 70 15.08 25.00 -5.60
CA ASP A 70 14.60 26.37 -5.85
C ASP A 70 13.38 26.42 -6.80
N GLY A 71 12.69 25.29 -6.94
CA GLY A 71 11.54 25.14 -7.85
C GLY A 71 11.91 24.96 -9.32
N GLN A 72 13.18 25.07 -9.70
CA GLN A 72 13.70 24.77 -11.04
C GLN A 72 14.80 23.71 -11.01
N GLN A 73 15.63 23.70 -9.98
CA GLN A 73 16.70 22.74 -9.78
C GLN A 73 16.57 22.06 -8.42
N ALA A 74 17.00 20.79 -8.36
CA ALA A 74 17.11 20.01 -7.14
C ALA A 74 18.54 19.45 -7.02
N LEU A 75 19.12 19.60 -5.83
CA LEU A 75 20.49 19.19 -5.53
C LEU A 75 20.49 18.27 -4.31
N LEU A 76 21.11 17.10 -4.44
CA LEU A 76 21.38 16.23 -3.29
C LEU A 76 22.54 16.81 -2.48
N VAL A 77 22.34 16.98 -1.18
CA VAL A 77 23.31 17.57 -0.25
C VAL A 77 23.60 16.57 0.87
N ARG A 78 24.83 16.60 1.39
CA ARG A 78 25.20 15.80 2.56
C ARG A 78 24.66 16.48 3.83
N PRO A 79 23.97 15.75 4.73
CA PRO A 79 23.55 16.31 6.02
C PRO A 79 24.76 16.68 6.89
N PRO A 80 24.67 17.73 7.74
CA PRO A 80 25.69 18.03 8.74
C PRO A 80 25.90 16.84 9.69
N ALA A 81 27.15 16.59 10.08
CA ALA A 81 27.50 15.44 10.94
C ALA A 81 26.79 15.45 12.30
N ALA A 82 26.38 16.62 12.78
CA ALA A 82 25.65 16.78 14.04
C ALA A 82 24.21 16.26 14.00
N ILE A 83 23.61 16.10 12.80
CA ILE A 83 22.20 15.72 12.64
C ILE A 83 21.94 14.29 13.12
N LEU A 84 22.76 13.32 12.71
CA LEU A 84 22.50 11.90 13.00
C LEU A 84 22.48 11.58 14.51
N PRO A 85 23.42 12.05 15.34
CA PRO A 85 23.32 11.87 16.79
C PRO A 85 22.04 12.48 17.39
N MET A 86 21.61 13.66 16.91
CA MET A 86 20.37 14.29 17.37
C MET A 86 19.13 13.51 16.94
N LEU A 87 19.11 12.95 15.72
CA LEU A 87 18.01 12.09 15.25
C LEU A 87 17.94 10.78 16.02
N ARG A 88 19.07 10.18 16.39
CA ARG A 88 19.10 8.97 17.24
C ARG A 88 18.50 9.23 18.62
N GLU A 89 18.84 10.37 19.23
CA GLU A 89 18.24 10.81 20.49
C GLU A 89 16.73 11.05 20.34
N LEU A 90 16.31 11.76 19.28
CA LEU A 90 14.90 12.01 19.00
C LEU A 90 14.12 10.71 18.78
N ARG A 91 14.74 9.75 18.07
CA ARG A 91 14.18 8.42 17.85
C ARG A 91 14.05 7.65 19.16
N HIS A 92 15.07 7.71 20.02
CA HIS A 92 15.02 7.05 21.33
C HIS A 92 13.88 7.59 22.20
N GLN A 93 13.66 8.91 22.20
CA GLN A 93 12.54 9.54 22.91
C GLN A 93 11.17 9.05 22.41
N SER A 94 11.04 8.74 21.11
CA SER A 94 9.80 8.19 20.54
C SER A 94 9.53 6.73 20.91
N ALA A 95 10.52 6.01 21.44
CA ALA A 95 10.37 4.61 21.83
C ALA A 95 9.48 4.40 23.06
N GLU A 96 9.14 5.47 23.79
CA GLU A 96 8.17 5.42 24.90
C GLU A 96 6.72 5.20 24.42
N SER A 97 6.45 5.34 23.12
CA SER A 97 5.13 5.08 22.54
C SER A 97 4.87 3.58 22.31
N ASP A 98 3.60 3.19 22.32
CA ASP A 98 3.17 1.80 22.06
C ASP A 98 3.56 1.28 20.66
N ASP A 99 3.69 2.20 19.69
CA ASP A 99 4.10 1.90 18.30
C ASP A 99 5.63 1.72 18.15
N GLY A 100 6.37 2.00 19.23
CA GLY A 100 7.82 2.03 19.24
C GLY A 100 8.38 3.24 18.47
N PRO A 101 9.70 3.27 18.25
CA PRO A 101 10.30 4.39 17.54
C PRO A 101 9.85 4.45 16.08
N TRP A 102 9.79 5.65 15.50
CA TRP A 102 9.58 5.78 14.06
C TRP A 102 10.72 5.12 13.26
N TRP A 103 10.43 4.64 12.04
CA TRP A 103 11.43 4.06 11.15
C TRP A 103 12.10 5.12 10.28
N ARG A 104 11.30 6.10 9.86
CA ARG A 104 11.75 7.22 9.04
C ARG A 104 11.16 8.53 9.55
N VAL A 105 11.90 9.61 9.40
CA VAL A 105 11.40 10.97 9.59
C VAL A 105 11.62 11.77 8.32
N LEU A 106 10.56 12.44 7.87
CA LEU A 106 10.55 13.36 6.75
C LEU A 106 10.54 14.78 7.32
N ILE A 107 11.47 15.60 6.86
CA ILE A 107 11.64 16.97 7.34
C ILE A 107 11.56 17.90 6.14
N SER A 108 10.62 18.84 6.15
CA SER A 108 10.53 19.88 5.13
C SER A 108 10.61 21.26 5.76
N LEU A 109 11.41 22.15 5.16
CA LEU A 109 11.56 23.52 5.66
C LEU A 109 12.04 24.49 4.58
N THR A 110 11.56 25.73 4.65
CA THR A 110 12.11 26.90 3.93
C THR A 110 12.92 27.80 4.87
N HIS A 111 12.55 27.80 6.15
CA HIS A 111 13.26 28.41 7.26
C HIS A 111 13.13 27.50 8.49
N ALA A 112 14.08 27.59 9.44
CA ALA A 112 14.07 26.75 10.64
C ALA A 112 12.75 26.82 11.44
N ALA A 113 12.13 28.01 11.51
CA ALA A 113 10.87 28.23 12.22
C ALA A 113 9.66 27.54 11.56
N ASP A 114 9.75 27.21 10.27
CA ASP A 114 8.67 26.60 9.48
C ASP A 114 8.87 25.09 9.32
N ALA A 115 9.84 24.50 10.04
CA ALA A 115 10.19 23.10 9.89
C ALA A 115 9.03 22.18 10.28
N ARG A 116 8.70 21.25 9.38
CA ARG A 116 7.69 20.22 9.58
C ARG A 116 8.38 18.88 9.68
N PHE A 117 8.04 18.13 10.73
CA PHE A 117 8.51 16.77 10.97
C PHE A 117 7.33 15.83 10.81
N GLU A 118 7.46 14.88 9.89
CA GLU A 118 6.49 13.81 9.67
C GLU A 118 7.18 12.48 9.98
N TYR A 119 6.66 11.77 10.98
CA TYR A 119 7.20 10.49 11.41
C TYR A 119 6.48 9.36 10.71
N ASP A 120 7.26 8.47 10.11
CA ASP A 120 6.78 7.32 9.37
C ASP A 120 7.07 6.03 10.16
N PHE A 121 5.98 5.41 10.61
CA PHE A 121 5.97 4.15 11.35
C PHE A 121 5.82 2.93 10.44
N GLY A 122 5.95 3.12 9.12
CA GLY A 122 5.91 2.04 8.13
C GLY A 122 4.49 1.68 7.73
N SER A 123 3.54 2.61 7.78
CA SER A 123 2.19 2.38 7.21
C SER A 123 2.25 1.92 5.75
N GLU A 124 3.30 2.35 5.04
CA GLU A 124 3.57 2.06 3.65
C GLU A 124 4.99 1.49 3.49
N PRO A 125 5.25 0.62 2.49
CA PRO A 125 6.59 0.13 2.17
C PRO A 125 7.57 1.27 1.92
N PHE A 126 8.75 1.17 2.55
CA PHE A 126 9.79 2.18 2.37
C PHE A 126 10.34 2.17 0.92
N PRO A 127 10.71 3.33 0.37
CA PRO A 127 11.47 3.40 -0.88
C PRO A 127 12.77 2.61 -0.78
N GLY A 128 13.26 2.07 -1.90
CA GLY A 128 14.44 1.18 -1.93
C GLY A 128 15.67 1.73 -1.20
N ASP A 129 15.98 3.02 -1.37
CA ASP A 129 17.13 3.67 -0.72
C ASP A 129 16.99 3.79 0.81
N HIS A 130 15.78 3.58 1.35
CA HIS A 130 15.48 3.60 2.78
C HIS A 130 14.98 2.25 3.31
N LEU A 131 14.90 1.21 2.45
CA LEU A 131 14.53 -0.14 2.85
C LEU A 131 15.81 -0.90 3.24
N PHE A 132 16.04 -1.04 4.54
CA PHE A 132 17.18 -1.79 5.06
C PHE A 132 17.03 -3.31 4.89
N PRO A 133 18.13 -4.08 4.98
CA PRO A 133 18.06 -5.52 5.06
C PRO A 133 17.26 -6.00 6.27
N ARG A 134 16.63 -7.18 6.16
CA ARG A 134 15.88 -7.87 7.24
C ARG A 134 16.56 -7.79 8.62
N GLN A 135 17.87 -8.03 8.67
CA GLN A 135 18.64 -8.11 9.92
C GLN A 135 18.61 -6.79 10.71
N ALA A 136 18.54 -5.65 10.03
CA ALA A 136 18.47 -4.34 10.65
C ALA A 136 17.16 -4.16 11.45
N TYR A 137 16.03 -4.57 10.86
CA TYR A 137 14.73 -4.51 11.52
C TYR A 137 14.62 -5.48 12.70
N LEU A 138 15.16 -6.70 12.55
CA LEU A 138 15.19 -7.67 13.65
C LEU A 138 16.04 -7.18 14.82
N ALA A 139 17.21 -6.59 14.57
CA ALA A 139 18.05 -6.00 15.60
C ALA A 139 17.34 -4.83 16.31
N ASP A 140 16.62 -4.01 15.53
CA ASP A 140 15.84 -2.90 16.07
C ASP A 140 14.73 -3.38 17.01
N MET A 141 13.95 -4.38 16.58
CA MET A 141 12.89 -4.97 17.42
C MET A 141 13.44 -5.69 18.66
N GLY A 142 14.67 -6.20 18.60
CA GLY A 142 15.34 -6.75 19.78
C GLY A 142 15.67 -5.68 20.83
N THR A 143 15.88 -4.43 20.40
CA THR A 143 16.19 -3.29 21.29
C THR A 143 14.93 -2.52 21.69
N TYR A 144 14.01 -2.33 20.74
CA TYR A 144 12.73 -1.64 20.88
C TYR A 144 11.60 -2.61 20.50
N PRO A 145 11.18 -3.50 21.42
CA PRO A 145 10.08 -4.42 21.15
C PRO A 145 8.80 -3.68 20.79
N ARG A 146 8.07 -4.19 19.79
CA ARG A 146 6.78 -3.64 19.33
C ARG A 146 5.70 -4.69 19.48
N LYS A 147 4.47 -4.24 19.75
CA LYS A 147 3.31 -5.13 19.86
C LYS A 147 2.87 -5.68 18.49
N ARG A 148 2.95 -4.85 17.45
CA ARG A 148 2.49 -5.19 16.10
C ARG A 148 3.32 -4.42 15.07
N LEU A 149 3.54 -5.04 13.92
CA LEU A 149 4.10 -4.40 12.73
C LEU A 149 3.02 -4.27 11.66
N PRO A 150 3.12 -3.25 10.79
CA PRO A 150 2.41 -3.25 9.50
C PRO A 150 2.66 -4.55 8.74
N VAL A 151 1.63 -5.13 8.12
CA VAL A 151 1.69 -6.50 7.57
C VAL A 151 2.82 -6.67 6.56
N TRP A 152 3.08 -5.66 5.72
CA TRP A 152 4.17 -5.72 4.75
C TRP A 152 5.55 -5.80 5.41
N LEU A 153 5.76 -5.11 6.55
CA LEU A 153 7.04 -5.13 7.25
C LEU A 153 7.18 -6.44 8.03
N ALA A 154 6.09 -6.90 8.63
CA ALA A 154 6.01 -8.21 9.29
C ALA A 154 6.32 -9.35 8.32
N ALA A 155 5.76 -9.31 7.11
CA ALA A 155 6.06 -10.22 6.02
C ALA A 155 7.52 -10.07 5.54
N TYR A 156 8.00 -8.84 5.30
CA TYR A 156 9.38 -8.59 4.85
C TYR A 156 10.42 -9.19 5.80
N VAL A 157 10.20 -9.12 7.11
CA VAL A 157 11.10 -9.72 8.10
C VAL A 157 10.80 -11.18 8.41
N GLY A 158 9.59 -11.67 8.14
CA GLY A 158 9.11 -12.96 8.66
C GLY A 158 8.71 -13.99 7.61
N HIS A 159 8.64 -13.65 6.32
CA HIS A 159 8.03 -14.55 5.33
C HIS A 159 8.83 -15.83 5.12
N GLU A 160 10.17 -15.77 5.15
CA GLU A 160 11.07 -16.94 5.05
C GLU A 160 10.72 -17.86 3.89
N GLU A 161 10.31 -17.26 2.76
CA GLU A 161 9.92 -17.95 1.52
C GLU A 161 8.74 -18.95 1.69
N ARG A 162 8.01 -18.92 2.82
CA ARG A 162 6.93 -19.88 3.16
C ARG A 162 5.76 -19.87 2.17
N GLN A 163 5.59 -18.80 1.41
CA GLN A 163 4.56 -18.68 0.38
C GLN A 163 5.08 -18.94 -1.05
N THR A 164 6.37 -19.18 -1.23
CA THR A 164 6.91 -19.55 -2.54
C THR A 164 6.54 -20.99 -2.88
N ARG A 165 6.30 -21.25 -4.16
CA ARG A 165 6.04 -22.57 -4.71
C ARG A 165 6.77 -22.74 -6.04
N PRO A 166 8.10 -22.88 -6.03
CA PRO A 166 8.86 -23.14 -7.27
C PRO A 166 8.36 -24.42 -7.95
N PRO A 167 8.53 -24.58 -9.28
CA PRO A 167 8.00 -25.74 -10.00
C PRO A 167 8.38 -27.11 -9.41
N GLY A 168 9.61 -27.26 -8.91
CA GLY A 168 10.03 -28.51 -8.25
C GLY A 168 9.25 -28.81 -6.97
N ILE A 169 8.95 -27.79 -6.16
CA ILE A 169 8.12 -27.92 -4.96
C ILE A 169 6.67 -28.20 -5.36
N ALA A 170 6.16 -27.53 -6.40
CA ALA A 170 4.81 -27.73 -6.90
C ALA A 170 4.55 -29.19 -7.31
N THR A 171 5.48 -29.82 -8.04
CA THR A 171 5.38 -31.23 -8.45
C THR A 171 5.35 -32.18 -7.25
N VAL A 172 6.23 -31.98 -6.25
CA VAL A 172 6.30 -32.83 -5.05
C VAL A 172 5.04 -32.69 -4.20
N GLN A 173 4.57 -31.45 -3.99
CA GLN A 173 3.38 -31.18 -3.20
C GLN A 173 2.13 -31.74 -3.87
N ALA A 174 1.94 -31.53 -5.18
CA ALA A 174 0.81 -32.10 -5.91
C ALA A 174 0.78 -33.64 -5.84
N SER A 175 1.95 -34.29 -5.94
CA SER A 175 2.07 -35.75 -5.82
C SER A 175 1.72 -36.25 -4.41
N THR A 176 2.19 -35.53 -3.39
CA THR A 176 1.89 -35.82 -1.98
C THR A 176 0.41 -35.67 -1.69
N ASP A 177 -0.19 -34.55 -2.12
CA ASP A 177 -1.62 -34.28 -1.96
C ASP A 177 -2.47 -35.38 -2.61
N ASN A 178 -2.13 -35.78 -3.84
CA ASN A 178 -2.80 -36.89 -4.52
C ASN A 178 -2.67 -38.22 -3.76
N ALA A 179 -1.49 -38.55 -3.24
CA ALA A 179 -1.26 -39.77 -2.47
C ALA A 179 -2.00 -39.78 -1.13
N SER A 180 -2.17 -38.60 -0.51
CA SER A 180 -2.89 -38.41 0.75
C SER A 180 -4.40 -38.18 0.56
N GLY A 181 -4.89 -38.07 -0.67
CA GLY A 181 -6.29 -37.75 -0.96
C GLY A 181 -6.67 -36.32 -0.58
N THR A 182 -5.70 -35.40 -0.46
CA THR A 182 -5.93 -33.97 -0.24
C THR A 182 -6.52 -33.37 -1.51
N ALA A 183 -7.83 -33.13 -1.49
CA ALA A 183 -8.52 -32.48 -2.61
C ALA A 183 -8.58 -30.96 -2.43
N PRO A 184 -8.57 -30.20 -3.53
CA PRO A 184 -8.82 -28.77 -3.48
C PRO A 184 -10.30 -28.45 -3.27
N THR A 185 -10.58 -27.26 -2.77
CA THR A 185 -11.95 -26.79 -2.50
C THR A 185 -12.55 -26.17 -3.77
N PRO A 186 -13.66 -26.69 -4.32
CA PRO A 186 -14.35 -26.02 -5.41
C PRO A 186 -15.07 -24.76 -4.89
N ILE A 187 -14.94 -23.64 -5.60
CA ILE A 187 -15.57 -22.37 -5.19
C ILE A 187 -16.95 -22.14 -5.84
N GLY A 188 -17.42 -23.10 -6.63
CA GLY A 188 -18.74 -23.05 -7.26
C GLY A 188 -18.91 -21.86 -8.22
N ALA A 189 -20.08 -21.23 -8.17
CA ALA A 189 -20.44 -20.10 -9.03
C ALA A 189 -20.00 -18.73 -8.48
N ALA A 190 -19.16 -18.69 -7.44
CA ALA A 190 -18.68 -17.43 -6.86
C ALA A 190 -17.78 -16.64 -7.82
N LEU A 191 -17.07 -17.33 -8.73
CA LEU A 191 -16.38 -16.72 -9.87
C LEU A 191 -17.04 -17.16 -11.19
N PRO A 192 -17.19 -16.24 -12.17
CA PRO A 192 -17.57 -16.62 -13.53
C PRO A 192 -16.54 -17.56 -14.17
N PRO A 193 -16.92 -18.34 -15.19
CA PRO A 193 -15.95 -19.10 -15.97
C PRO A 193 -14.79 -18.23 -16.47
N PHE A 194 -13.57 -18.79 -16.46
CA PHE A 194 -12.36 -18.06 -16.82
C PHE A 194 -12.46 -17.27 -18.15
N PRO A 195 -13.01 -17.81 -19.26
CA PRO A 195 -13.12 -17.05 -20.51
C PRO A 195 -13.91 -15.74 -20.36
N MET A 196 -14.95 -15.72 -19.54
CA MET A 196 -15.74 -14.52 -19.27
C MET A 196 -14.96 -13.51 -18.45
N MET A 197 -14.27 -13.96 -17.39
CA MET A 197 -13.43 -13.09 -16.56
C MET A 197 -12.31 -12.45 -17.38
N TRP A 198 -11.65 -13.23 -18.24
CA TRP A 198 -10.59 -12.76 -19.13
C TRP A 198 -11.09 -11.70 -20.11
N ALA A 199 -12.25 -11.93 -20.73
CA ALA A 199 -12.88 -10.97 -21.64
C ALA A 199 -13.23 -9.66 -20.93
N ARG A 200 -13.84 -9.73 -19.75
CA ARG A 200 -14.18 -8.55 -18.94
C ARG A 200 -12.94 -7.78 -18.50
N TRP A 201 -11.87 -8.48 -18.12
CA TRP A 201 -10.58 -7.84 -17.81
C TRP A 201 -10.06 -7.04 -19.00
N GLY A 202 -10.14 -7.61 -20.20
CA GLY A 202 -9.74 -6.95 -21.44
C GLY A 202 -10.52 -5.67 -21.71
N VAL A 203 -11.84 -5.70 -21.57
CA VAL A 203 -12.71 -4.53 -21.79
C VAL A 203 -12.47 -3.45 -20.74
N ILE A 204 -12.35 -3.81 -19.46
CA ILE A 204 -12.04 -2.85 -18.39
C ILE A 204 -10.64 -2.25 -18.61
N SER A 205 -9.65 -3.05 -19.02
CA SER A 205 -8.32 -2.52 -19.36
C SER A 205 -8.39 -1.52 -20.52
N ALA A 206 -9.19 -1.82 -21.55
CA ALA A 206 -9.42 -0.92 -22.67
C ALA A 206 -10.10 0.39 -22.23
N ALA A 207 -11.06 0.34 -21.30
CA ALA A 207 -11.71 1.52 -20.73
C ALA A 207 -10.72 2.45 -20.00
N PHE A 208 -9.87 1.90 -19.12
CA PHE A 208 -8.87 2.69 -18.40
C PHE A 208 -7.82 3.29 -19.34
N VAL A 209 -7.41 2.55 -20.37
CA VAL A 209 -6.48 3.04 -21.39
C VAL A 209 -7.12 4.12 -22.26
N ALA A 210 -8.39 3.94 -22.66
CA ALA A 210 -9.16 4.93 -23.41
C ALA A 210 -9.25 6.25 -22.65
N ALA A 211 -9.42 6.20 -21.33
CA ALA A 211 -9.46 7.36 -20.44
C ALA A 211 -8.08 7.98 -20.13
N ASN A 212 -6.99 7.50 -20.74
CA ASN A 212 -5.62 7.91 -20.42
C ASN A 212 -5.28 7.80 -18.92
N SER A 213 -5.90 6.87 -18.22
CA SER A 213 -5.65 6.68 -16.79
C SER A 213 -4.26 6.06 -16.61
N PRO A 214 -3.34 6.68 -15.84
CA PRO A 214 -2.04 6.07 -15.55
C PRO A 214 -2.16 4.83 -14.64
N TRP A 215 -3.33 4.62 -14.03
CA TRP A 215 -3.62 3.54 -13.10
C TRP A 215 -4.65 2.56 -13.66
N GLY A 216 -4.95 1.52 -12.89
CA GLY A 216 -6.01 0.55 -13.18
C GLY A 216 -5.57 -0.67 -13.99
N PRO A 217 -6.53 -1.52 -14.39
CA PRO A 217 -6.25 -2.80 -15.01
C PRO A 217 -5.49 -2.66 -16.33
N ARG A 218 -4.58 -3.60 -16.58
CA ARG A 218 -3.88 -3.78 -17.84
C ARG A 218 -3.90 -5.25 -18.24
N ILE A 219 -3.75 -5.50 -19.53
CA ILE A 219 -3.67 -6.85 -20.06
C ILE A 219 -2.55 -7.00 -21.08
N SER A 220 -1.93 -8.18 -21.07
CA SER A 220 -1.03 -8.71 -22.10
C SER A 220 -1.61 -10.02 -22.64
N ALA A 221 -0.93 -10.68 -23.57
CA ALA A 221 -1.43 -11.92 -24.18
C ALA A 221 -1.69 -13.07 -23.18
N ALA A 222 -1.04 -13.04 -22.01
CA ALA A 222 -1.14 -14.11 -21.00
C ALA A 222 -1.37 -13.62 -19.56
N LEU A 223 -1.37 -12.31 -19.32
CA LEU A 223 -1.47 -11.73 -17.97
C LEU A 223 -2.40 -10.52 -17.95
N GLY A 224 -3.43 -10.58 -17.10
CA GLY A 224 -4.14 -9.41 -16.59
C GLY A 224 -3.53 -8.94 -15.28
N TRP A 225 -3.17 -7.67 -15.18
CA TRP A 225 -2.57 -7.05 -13.99
C TRP A 225 -3.46 -5.94 -13.45
N PHE A 226 -3.70 -5.93 -12.15
CA PHE A 226 -4.45 -4.89 -11.47
C PHE A 226 -3.85 -4.62 -10.10
N GLU A 227 -3.69 -3.34 -9.79
CA GLU A 227 -3.33 -2.82 -8.47
C GLU A 227 -4.14 -1.54 -8.27
N SER A 228 -4.82 -1.45 -7.14
CA SER A 228 -5.60 -0.30 -6.71
C SER A 228 -4.72 0.75 -6.03
N SER A 229 -5.28 1.93 -5.77
CA SER A 229 -4.60 2.97 -4.99
C SER A 229 -4.37 2.59 -3.52
N THR A 230 -5.11 1.61 -3.00
CA THR A 230 -4.97 1.08 -1.64
C THR A 230 -4.06 -0.15 -1.57
N ARG A 231 -3.34 -0.46 -2.66
CA ARG A 231 -2.44 -1.62 -2.80
C ARG A 231 -3.10 -2.99 -2.70
N ASP A 232 -4.42 -3.05 -2.82
CA ASP A 232 -5.11 -4.28 -3.16
C ASP A 232 -4.85 -4.59 -4.63
N GLY A 233 -4.58 -5.84 -4.97
CA GLY A 233 -4.28 -6.17 -6.35
C GLY A 233 -4.22 -7.65 -6.65
N SER A 234 -4.32 -7.96 -7.93
CA SER A 234 -4.30 -9.34 -8.41
C SER A 234 -3.75 -9.45 -9.82
N THR A 235 -3.37 -10.68 -10.12
CA THR A 235 -3.02 -11.12 -11.46
C THR A 235 -3.93 -12.24 -11.89
N LEU A 236 -4.42 -12.16 -13.12
CA LEU A 236 -5.10 -13.24 -13.82
C LEU A 236 -4.16 -13.77 -14.93
N HIS A 237 -3.55 -14.93 -14.69
CA HIS A 237 -2.68 -15.59 -15.66
C HIS A 237 -3.47 -16.58 -16.51
N ARG A 238 -3.38 -16.44 -17.83
CA ARG A 238 -3.88 -17.40 -18.81
C ARG A 238 -2.79 -18.43 -19.12
N LEU A 239 -3.16 -19.71 -19.06
CA LEU A 239 -2.25 -20.82 -19.27
C LEU A 239 -2.68 -21.70 -20.47
N PRO A 240 -1.76 -22.52 -21.02
CA PRO A 240 -2.11 -23.51 -22.02
C PRO A 240 -3.22 -24.46 -21.56
N ASN A 241 -3.96 -25.02 -22.53
CA ASN A 241 -5.10 -25.93 -22.34
C ASN A 241 -6.30 -25.28 -21.63
N GLY A 242 -6.46 -23.96 -21.75
CA GLY A 242 -7.61 -23.25 -21.20
C GLY A 242 -7.61 -23.13 -19.67
N ARG A 243 -6.45 -23.34 -19.04
CA ARG A 243 -6.23 -23.18 -17.60
C ARG A 243 -5.96 -21.73 -17.24
N ALA A 244 -6.17 -21.37 -15.97
CA ALA A 244 -5.84 -20.04 -15.48
C ALA A 244 -5.55 -20.01 -13.98
N ILE A 245 -4.90 -18.94 -13.53
CA ILE A 245 -4.68 -18.65 -12.11
C ILE A 245 -5.06 -17.21 -11.83
N LEU A 246 -5.91 -17.02 -10.81
CA LEU A 246 -6.21 -15.72 -10.23
C LEU A 246 -5.61 -15.68 -8.83
N SER A 247 -4.57 -14.87 -8.64
CA SER A 247 -3.87 -14.77 -7.35
C SER A 247 -3.50 -13.32 -7.05
N GLY A 248 -3.41 -12.98 -5.77
CA GLY A 248 -3.25 -11.59 -5.36
C GLY A 248 -3.18 -11.40 -3.86
N GLY A 249 -3.31 -10.14 -3.44
CA GLY A 249 -3.29 -9.74 -2.05
C GLY A 249 -4.29 -8.62 -1.80
N VAL A 250 -5.03 -8.75 -0.70
CA VAL A 250 -5.71 -7.63 -0.05
C VAL A 250 -4.68 -6.94 0.85
N TRP A 251 -4.65 -5.62 0.85
CA TRP A 251 -3.77 -4.85 1.71
C TRP A 251 -4.15 -5.07 3.18
N ASP A 252 -3.15 -5.29 4.03
CA ASP A 252 -3.34 -5.64 5.45
C ASP A 252 -4.33 -6.81 5.68
N ALA A 253 -4.27 -7.85 4.83
CA ALA A 253 -5.12 -9.03 4.94
C ALA A 253 -5.11 -9.62 6.37
N PRO A 254 -6.27 -9.81 7.02
CA PRO A 254 -6.35 -10.24 8.42
C PRO A 254 -5.63 -11.56 8.71
N GLU A 255 -5.66 -12.51 7.77
CA GLU A 255 -5.02 -13.81 7.92
C GLU A 255 -3.49 -13.71 7.89
N LEU A 256 -2.95 -12.76 7.12
CA LEU A 256 -1.51 -12.49 7.09
C LEU A 256 -1.07 -11.72 8.34
N ASP A 257 -1.89 -10.77 8.77
CA ASP A 257 -1.65 -10.02 10.00
C ASP A 257 -1.59 -10.96 11.22
N ALA A 258 -2.56 -11.87 11.35
CA ALA A 258 -2.56 -12.89 12.40
C ALA A 258 -1.36 -13.84 12.30
N ALA A 259 -1.00 -14.29 11.09
CA ALA A 259 0.14 -15.20 10.90
C ALA A 259 1.50 -14.55 11.21
N TYR A 260 1.69 -13.29 10.83
CA TYR A 260 2.97 -12.61 11.01
C TYR A 260 3.12 -11.93 12.37
N ASN A 261 2.06 -11.37 12.93
CA ASN A 261 2.13 -10.64 14.19
C ASN A 261 1.70 -11.49 15.40
N ASP A 262 0.74 -12.39 15.23
CA ASP A 262 0.19 -13.19 16.34
C ASP A 262 0.73 -14.64 16.37
N GLY A 263 1.52 -15.03 15.35
CA GLY A 263 2.15 -16.34 15.24
C GLY A 263 1.18 -17.46 14.83
N GLU A 264 0.04 -17.10 14.26
CA GLU A 264 -0.88 -18.07 13.67
C GLU A 264 -0.27 -18.78 12.44
N GLN A 265 -0.89 -19.87 12.02
CA GLN A 265 -0.43 -20.58 10.83
C GLN A 265 -0.81 -19.79 9.58
N LEU A 266 0.13 -19.68 8.63
CA LEU A 266 -0.18 -19.13 7.31
C LEU A 266 -1.23 -20.00 6.61
N PRO A 267 -2.19 -19.40 5.87
CA PRO A 267 -3.13 -20.15 5.06
C PRO A 267 -2.43 -21.06 4.05
N GLN A 268 -2.89 -22.31 3.93
CA GLN A 268 -2.39 -23.24 2.92
C GLN A 268 -3.04 -22.93 1.55
N LEU A 269 -2.66 -21.80 0.96
CA LEU A 269 -3.23 -21.30 -0.30
C LEU A 269 -3.13 -22.30 -1.47
N TYR A 270 -2.12 -23.18 -1.44
CA TYR A 270 -1.86 -24.16 -2.49
C TYR A 270 -2.30 -25.59 -2.14
N ARG A 271 -3.09 -25.77 -1.08
CA ARG A 271 -3.58 -27.08 -0.67
C ARG A 271 -4.39 -27.73 -1.80
N GLY A 272 -3.99 -28.93 -2.23
CA GLY A 272 -4.63 -29.64 -3.34
C GLY A 272 -4.37 -29.01 -4.72
N ALA A 273 -3.46 -28.04 -4.81
CA ALA A 273 -3.16 -27.38 -6.07
C ALA A 273 -2.32 -28.29 -6.99
N PRO A 274 -2.65 -28.36 -8.29
CA PRO A 274 -1.87 -29.13 -9.24
C PRO A 274 -0.47 -28.54 -9.44
N ASP A 275 0.41 -29.30 -10.07
CA ASP A 275 1.83 -28.96 -10.27
C ASP A 275 2.06 -27.68 -11.09
N TRP A 276 1.12 -27.30 -11.95
CA TRP A 276 1.18 -26.11 -12.77
C TRP A 276 0.79 -24.81 -12.05
N VAL A 277 0.32 -24.88 -10.80
CA VAL A 277 0.13 -23.71 -9.93
C VAL A 277 1.46 -23.39 -9.25
N ALA A 278 2.37 -22.68 -9.92
CA ALA A 278 3.73 -22.46 -9.42
C ALA A 278 4.16 -21.01 -9.61
N ASP A 279 5.24 -20.60 -8.92
CA ASP A 279 5.73 -19.22 -8.88
C ASP A 279 5.72 -18.45 -10.21
N PRO A 280 6.13 -19.02 -11.37
CA PRO A 280 6.16 -18.27 -12.63
C PRO A 280 4.81 -17.73 -13.12
N VAL A 281 3.70 -18.23 -12.55
CA VAL A 281 2.32 -17.89 -12.95
C VAL A 281 1.49 -17.41 -11.75
N LEU A 282 2.14 -17.22 -10.60
CA LEU A 282 1.55 -16.64 -9.40
C LEU A 282 1.81 -15.14 -9.34
N ASN A 283 1.00 -14.44 -8.54
CA ASN A 283 1.24 -13.04 -8.24
C ASN A 283 2.60 -12.87 -7.53
N PRO A 284 3.42 -11.86 -7.89
CA PRO A 284 4.73 -11.61 -7.26
C PRO A 284 4.69 -11.47 -5.74
N ARG A 285 3.53 -11.17 -5.15
CA ARG A 285 3.31 -11.14 -3.70
C ARG A 285 3.69 -12.46 -3.00
N ALA A 286 3.64 -13.61 -3.70
CA ALA A 286 4.11 -14.89 -3.16
C ALA A 286 5.60 -14.84 -2.73
N ALA A 287 6.44 -14.15 -3.49
CA ALA A 287 7.87 -14.01 -3.18
C ALA A 287 8.13 -13.16 -1.92
N ASN A 288 7.23 -12.22 -1.63
CA ASN A 288 7.40 -11.26 -0.53
C ASN A 288 6.53 -11.59 0.70
N GLY A 289 5.84 -12.73 0.71
CA GLY A 289 4.97 -13.13 1.82
C GLY A 289 3.66 -12.34 1.91
N LEU A 290 3.20 -11.74 0.81
CA LEU A 290 2.02 -10.88 0.78
C LEU A 290 0.87 -11.48 -0.04
N LEU A 291 0.96 -12.75 -0.40
CA LEU A 291 -0.12 -13.43 -1.11
C LEU A 291 -1.22 -13.76 -0.11
N SER A 292 -2.44 -13.26 -0.32
CA SER A 292 -3.58 -13.57 0.56
C SER A 292 -4.59 -14.52 -0.09
N PHE A 293 -4.56 -14.71 -1.41
CA PHE A 293 -5.43 -15.66 -2.10
C PHE A 293 -4.81 -16.24 -3.38
N CYS A 294 -5.26 -17.45 -3.73
CA CYS A 294 -4.94 -18.14 -4.97
C CYS A 294 -6.11 -19.04 -5.40
N TYR A 295 -6.73 -18.71 -6.53
CA TYR A 295 -7.73 -19.51 -7.22
C TYR A 295 -7.16 -20.02 -8.53
N TRP A 296 -7.50 -21.23 -8.92
CA TRP A 296 -7.08 -21.79 -10.21
C TRP A 296 -8.24 -22.44 -10.96
N TRP A 297 -8.23 -22.26 -12.27
CA TRP A 297 -9.19 -22.82 -13.21
C TRP A 297 -8.54 -23.96 -13.96
N ASP A 298 -9.14 -25.14 -13.89
CA ASP A 298 -8.59 -26.36 -14.51
C ASP A 298 -9.00 -26.56 -15.98
N GLY A 299 -9.89 -25.71 -16.49
CA GLY A 299 -10.57 -25.88 -17.77
C GLY A 299 -12.09 -25.99 -17.63
N SER A 300 -12.59 -26.30 -16.43
CA SER A 300 -14.01 -26.60 -16.17
C SER A 300 -14.57 -25.89 -14.94
N ALA A 301 -13.79 -25.75 -13.87
CA ALA A 301 -14.22 -25.14 -12.62
C ALA A 301 -13.07 -24.40 -11.94
N TRP A 302 -13.44 -23.49 -11.04
CA TRP A 302 -12.50 -22.81 -10.15
C TRP A 302 -12.35 -23.58 -8.84
N TYR A 303 -11.11 -23.60 -8.37
CA TYR A 303 -10.70 -24.25 -7.13
C TYR A 303 -9.80 -23.32 -6.31
N CYS A 304 -9.72 -23.57 -5.00
CA CYS A 304 -8.74 -22.96 -4.11
C CYS A 304 -8.27 -23.96 -3.05
N GLY A 305 -7.18 -23.61 -2.36
CA GLY A 305 -6.79 -24.23 -1.09
C GLY A 305 -7.55 -23.57 0.06
N GLU A 306 -6.81 -22.95 0.97
CA GLU A 306 -7.35 -22.18 2.10
C GLU A 306 -7.43 -20.67 1.78
N SER A 307 -7.81 -20.31 0.55
CA SER A 307 -8.06 -18.89 0.23
C SER A 307 -9.35 -18.38 0.89
N PRO A 308 -9.44 -17.09 1.25
CA PRO A 308 -10.69 -16.46 1.70
C PRO A 308 -11.81 -16.58 0.66
N SER A 309 -13.02 -16.14 1.01
CA SER A 309 -14.11 -16.07 0.03
C SER A 309 -13.85 -15.00 -1.04
N VAL A 310 -14.51 -15.13 -2.19
CA VAL A 310 -14.38 -14.15 -3.30
C VAL A 310 -14.80 -12.75 -2.86
N GLU A 311 -15.83 -12.67 -2.02
CA GLU A 311 -16.33 -11.40 -1.45
C GLU A 311 -15.27 -10.72 -0.58
N GLN A 312 -14.52 -11.49 0.21
CA GLN A 312 -13.48 -10.96 1.09
C GLN A 312 -12.29 -10.39 0.31
N VAL A 313 -12.05 -10.87 -0.91
CA VAL A 313 -10.96 -10.40 -1.78
C VAL A 313 -11.43 -9.39 -2.85
N GLY A 314 -12.67 -8.90 -2.73
CA GLY A 314 -13.31 -8.04 -3.71
C GLY A 314 -12.55 -6.75 -4.05
N ALA A 315 -11.81 -6.18 -3.09
CA ALA A 315 -11.00 -4.97 -3.34
C ALA A 315 -9.81 -5.24 -4.30
N ALA A 316 -9.33 -6.48 -4.36
CA ALA A 316 -8.12 -6.87 -5.09
C ALA A 316 -8.38 -7.31 -6.54
N ILE A 317 -9.63 -7.41 -6.99
CA ILE A 317 -9.98 -7.91 -8.32
C ILE A 317 -10.81 -6.83 -9.07
N PRO A 318 -10.51 -6.53 -10.34
CA PRO A 318 -11.08 -5.37 -11.01
C PRO A 318 -12.47 -5.65 -11.60
N GLY A 319 -13.53 -5.63 -10.80
CA GLY A 319 -14.91 -5.52 -11.32
C GLY A 319 -15.41 -6.62 -12.28
N ILE A 320 -14.66 -7.71 -12.47
CA ILE A 320 -14.88 -8.73 -13.53
C ILE A 320 -15.94 -9.78 -13.18
N TRP A 321 -16.54 -9.72 -12.00
CA TRP A 321 -17.48 -10.73 -11.45
C TRP A 321 -18.80 -10.80 -12.21
N SER A 322 -19.29 -9.69 -12.74
CA SER A 322 -20.55 -9.65 -13.46
C SER A 322 -20.43 -8.81 -14.72
N SER A 323 -21.32 -9.06 -15.69
CA SER A 323 -21.41 -8.22 -16.88
C SER A 323 -21.86 -6.82 -16.46
N ASP A 324 -22.82 -6.69 -15.54
CA ASP A 324 -23.33 -5.40 -15.07
C ASP A 324 -22.24 -4.53 -14.45
N THR A 325 -21.40 -5.09 -13.56
CA THR A 325 -20.28 -4.35 -12.96
C THR A 325 -19.26 -3.93 -14.01
N ALA A 326 -18.95 -4.79 -14.98
CA ALA A 326 -18.06 -4.42 -16.08
C ALA A 326 -18.66 -3.31 -16.95
N VAL A 327 -19.97 -3.33 -17.20
CA VAL A 327 -20.69 -2.30 -17.95
C VAL A 327 -20.65 -0.96 -17.22
N ASP A 328 -20.89 -0.95 -15.91
CA ASP A 328 -20.86 0.26 -15.10
C ASP A 328 -19.47 0.91 -15.14
N ILE A 329 -18.41 0.12 -14.93
CA ILE A 329 -17.02 0.61 -15.00
C ILE A 329 -16.68 1.17 -16.39
N VAL A 330 -17.11 0.49 -17.45
CA VAL A 330 -16.88 0.93 -18.84
C VAL A 330 -17.66 2.21 -19.14
N ALA A 331 -18.89 2.32 -18.66
CA ALA A 331 -19.71 3.52 -18.84
C ALA A 331 -19.13 4.73 -18.10
N ASP A 332 -18.63 4.53 -16.87
CA ASP A 332 -18.04 5.59 -16.04
C ASP A 332 -16.69 6.10 -16.58
N SER A 333 -15.98 5.29 -17.36
CA SER A 333 -14.67 5.65 -17.91
C SER A 333 -14.69 6.73 -19.01
N THR A 334 -15.87 7.04 -19.57
CA THR A 334 -16.01 8.05 -20.63
C THR A 334 -17.14 9.01 -20.35
N GLU A 335 -17.02 10.25 -20.83
CA GLU A 335 -17.94 11.35 -20.53
C GLU A 335 -19.35 11.11 -21.11
N GLY A 336 -20.14 10.28 -20.44
CA GLY A 336 -21.57 10.44 -20.28
C GLY A 336 -22.50 9.99 -21.41
N ARG A 337 -22.09 9.17 -22.40
CA ARG A 337 -23.02 8.76 -23.48
C ARG A 337 -22.93 7.30 -23.95
N SER A 338 -23.53 6.44 -23.12
CA SER A 338 -24.52 5.40 -23.46
C SER A 338 -24.14 4.03 -22.87
N GLY A 339 -24.71 3.71 -21.70
CA GLY A 339 -24.62 2.37 -21.11
C GLY A 339 -25.03 1.25 -22.07
N ALA A 340 -25.81 1.53 -23.11
CA ALA A 340 -26.14 0.55 -24.15
C ALA A 340 -24.92 0.16 -25.01
N TRP A 341 -24.01 1.10 -25.34
CA TRP A 341 -22.79 0.77 -26.07
C TRP A 341 -21.75 0.10 -25.17
N ALA A 342 -21.66 0.49 -23.89
CA ALA A 342 -20.85 -0.22 -22.89
C ALA A 342 -21.33 -1.68 -22.74
N ALA A 343 -22.64 -1.89 -22.58
CA ALA A 343 -23.26 -3.22 -22.55
C ALA A 343 -22.99 -4.02 -23.82
N ALA A 344 -23.15 -3.41 -25.00
CA ALA A 344 -22.84 -4.07 -26.25
C ALA A 344 -21.35 -4.46 -26.38
N LEU A 345 -20.43 -3.60 -25.91
CA LEU A 345 -19.00 -3.88 -25.91
C LEU A 345 -18.64 -5.05 -24.99
N VAL A 346 -19.17 -5.07 -23.76
CA VAL A 346 -18.95 -6.17 -22.81
C VAL A 346 -19.51 -7.48 -23.37
N ALA A 347 -20.74 -7.49 -23.89
CA ALA A 347 -21.34 -8.68 -24.49
C ALA A 347 -20.57 -9.18 -25.73
N ALA A 348 -20.08 -8.27 -26.57
CA ALA A 348 -19.23 -8.62 -27.72
C ALA A 348 -17.90 -9.23 -27.27
N ALA A 349 -17.30 -8.72 -26.18
CA ALA A 349 -16.06 -9.27 -25.65
C ALA A 349 -16.24 -10.67 -25.07
N GLU A 350 -17.32 -10.90 -24.32
CA GLU A 350 -17.65 -12.22 -23.77
C GLU A 350 -17.87 -13.29 -24.85
N THR A 351 -18.18 -12.86 -26.08
CA THR A 351 -18.37 -13.73 -27.25
C THR A 351 -17.21 -13.71 -28.25
N GLY A 352 -16.16 -12.92 -28.01
CA GLY A 352 -15.01 -12.77 -28.90
C GLY A 352 -15.32 -12.09 -30.24
N THR A 353 -16.31 -11.20 -30.26
CA THR A 353 -16.82 -10.55 -31.48
C THR A 353 -16.60 -9.03 -31.49
N VAL A 354 -15.64 -8.53 -30.70
CA VAL A 354 -15.40 -7.09 -30.60
C VAL A 354 -14.89 -6.52 -31.93
N THR A 355 -15.46 -5.39 -32.34
CA THR A 355 -15.05 -4.65 -33.53
C THR A 355 -14.58 -3.25 -33.16
N ARG A 356 -13.70 -2.68 -33.99
CA ARG A 356 -13.25 -1.28 -33.81
C ARG A 356 -14.40 -0.27 -33.85
N THR A 357 -15.43 -0.55 -34.65
CA THR A 357 -16.64 0.27 -34.72
C THR A 357 -17.40 0.28 -33.40
N LEU A 358 -17.51 -0.88 -32.74
CA LEU A 358 -18.18 -0.98 -31.44
C LEU A 358 -17.41 -0.21 -30.36
N LEU A 359 -16.08 -0.36 -30.34
CA LEU A 359 -15.20 0.41 -29.44
C LEU A 359 -15.39 1.92 -29.61
N THR A 360 -15.37 2.41 -30.86
CA THR A 360 -15.51 3.85 -31.18
C THR A 360 -16.87 4.41 -30.77
N ARG A 361 -17.90 3.56 -30.67
CA ARG A 361 -19.23 3.95 -30.18
C ARG A 361 -19.32 3.92 -28.66
N ALA A 362 -18.63 2.98 -28.03
CA ALA A 362 -18.60 2.83 -26.58
C ALA A 362 -17.76 3.91 -25.90
N PHE A 363 -16.64 4.31 -26.51
CA PHE A 363 -15.75 5.33 -25.96
C PHE A 363 -15.78 6.60 -26.81
N VAL A 364 -16.30 7.67 -26.21
CA VAL A 364 -16.44 8.99 -26.83
C VAL A 364 -15.93 10.07 -25.87
N GLY A 365 -15.35 11.13 -26.41
CA GLY A 365 -14.82 12.24 -25.61
C GLY A 365 -13.56 12.84 -26.22
N GLU A 366 -13.22 14.03 -25.78
CA GLU A 366 -11.91 14.63 -26.09
C GLU A 366 -10.82 13.90 -25.31
N GLY A 367 -9.68 13.61 -25.93
CA GLY A 367 -8.56 12.92 -25.27
C GLY A 367 -8.73 11.42 -25.09
N VAL A 368 -9.72 10.78 -25.72
CA VAL A 368 -9.87 9.32 -25.70
C VAL A 368 -8.82 8.64 -26.58
N ASP A 369 -8.04 7.73 -26.00
CA ASP A 369 -7.04 6.93 -26.73
C ASP A 369 -7.64 5.61 -27.24
N LEU A 370 -8.36 5.68 -28.36
CA LEU A 370 -9.00 4.52 -28.98
C LEU A 370 -8.02 3.48 -29.50
N ASP A 371 -6.83 3.88 -29.94
CA ASP A 371 -5.88 2.98 -30.58
C ASP A 371 -5.21 2.07 -29.55
N ASN A 372 -4.75 2.64 -28.43
CA ASN A 372 -4.21 1.82 -27.34
C ASN A 372 -5.31 1.01 -26.64
N ALA A 373 -6.54 1.55 -26.52
CA ALA A 373 -7.67 0.79 -25.99
C ALA A 373 -8.02 -0.42 -26.86
N TYR A 374 -8.04 -0.25 -28.19
CA TYR A 374 -8.26 -1.37 -29.12
C TYR A 374 -7.14 -2.40 -29.03
N TYR A 375 -5.90 -1.97 -28.83
CA TYR A 375 -4.77 -2.88 -28.65
C TYR A 375 -4.90 -3.74 -27.39
N GLN A 376 -5.44 -3.22 -26.27
CA GLN A 376 -5.76 -4.05 -25.10
C GLN A 376 -6.74 -5.18 -25.45
N LEU A 377 -7.74 -4.92 -26.29
CA LEU A 377 -8.72 -5.93 -26.72
C LEU A 377 -8.11 -6.97 -27.67
N ILE A 378 -7.17 -6.56 -28.53
CA ILE A 378 -6.37 -7.49 -29.35
C ILE A 378 -5.55 -8.41 -28.46
N LEU A 379 -4.85 -7.86 -27.45
CA LEU A 379 -4.06 -8.65 -26.50
C LEU A 379 -4.93 -9.61 -25.69
N ALA A 380 -6.14 -9.19 -25.33
CA ALA A 380 -7.13 -10.04 -24.69
C ALA A 380 -7.65 -11.16 -25.63
N GLY A 381 -7.48 -11.03 -26.94
CA GLY A 381 -7.96 -12.02 -27.93
C GLY A 381 -9.48 -12.06 -28.05
N VAL A 382 -10.16 -10.92 -27.83
CA VAL A 382 -11.63 -10.79 -27.92
C VAL A 382 -12.08 -10.06 -29.19
N VAL A 383 -11.12 -9.67 -30.04
CA VAL A 383 -11.36 -9.04 -31.33
C VAL A 383 -11.52 -10.11 -32.41
N ASN A 384 -12.47 -9.88 -33.32
CA ASN A 384 -12.67 -10.68 -34.53
C ASN A 384 -11.89 -10.12 -35.72
#